data_AF-A0A2V7CYS0-F1
#
_entry.id   AF-A0A2V7CYS0-F1
#
_cell.length_a   1.000
_cell.length_b   1.000
_cell.length_c   1.000
_cell.angle_alpha   90.00
_cell.angle_beta   90.00
_cell.angle_gamma   90.00
#
_symmetry.space_group_name_H-M   'P 1'
#
loop_
_entity.id
_entity.type
_entity.pdbx_description
1 polymer ?
#
loop_
_entity_poly.entity_id
_entity_poly.type
_entity_poly.pdbx_seq_one_letter_code
_entity_poly.pdbx_strand_id
1 'polypeptide(L)'
;MRWLSFLFVVILATSGCALLPAPVPDRAYFPDSKDPRTKCLSQTLYRAAVAAGDDPAHYSFAMLQTSKVVAVTYEEGIFYFSEGLADQSPAHVDALVAHQVAHEVLGHVGKRRVLSLGVSGGFTVIGFVVP
;
A
#
# COMPACT_ATOMS: atom_id res chain seq x y z
N MET A 1 33.02 -24.02 -9.16
CA MET A 1 31.66 -24.60 -9.21
C MET A 1 30.95 -24.58 -7.85
N ARG A 2 31.55 -25.07 -6.75
CA ARG A 2 30.91 -25.09 -5.40
C ARG A 2 30.45 -23.72 -4.87
N TRP A 3 31.20 -22.65 -5.14
CA TRP A 3 30.82 -21.29 -4.74
C TRP A 3 29.62 -20.72 -5.50
N LEU A 4 29.52 -21.00 -6.79
CA LEU A 4 28.37 -20.59 -7.61
C LEU A 4 27.08 -21.25 -7.12
N SER A 5 27.15 -22.54 -6.74
CA SER A 5 26.01 -23.25 -6.15
C SER A 5 25.57 -22.67 -4.81
N PHE A 6 26.53 -22.26 -3.97
CA PHE A 6 26.23 -21.63 -2.68
C PHE A 6 25.59 -20.24 -2.85
N LEU A 7 26.10 -19.45 -3.79
CA LEU A 7 25.57 -18.14 -4.14
C LEU A 7 24.14 -18.25 -4.70
N PHE A 8 23.87 -19.27 -5.53
CA PHE A 8 22.54 -19.55 -6.04
C PHE A 8 21.54 -19.93 -4.94
N VAL A 9 21.96 -20.75 -3.97
CA VAL A 9 21.13 -21.15 -2.83
C VAL A 9 20.83 -19.97 -1.91
N VAL A 10 21.81 -19.11 -1.66
CA VAL A 10 21.62 -17.88 -0.86
C VAL A 10 20.66 -16.92 -1.56
N ILE A 11 20.82 -16.69 -2.87
CA ILE A 11 19.90 -15.86 -3.65
C ILE A 11 18.47 -16.43 -3.61
N LEU A 12 18.30 -17.75 -3.77
CA LEU A 12 16.98 -18.39 -3.68
C LEU A 12 16.35 -18.21 -2.29
N ALA A 13 17.15 -18.37 -1.23
CA ALA A 13 16.68 -18.26 0.15
C ALA A 13 16.30 -16.82 0.55
N THR A 14 17.02 -15.80 0.05
CA THR A 14 16.74 -14.39 0.40
C THR A 14 15.68 -13.74 -0.50
N SER A 15 15.45 -14.27 -1.71
CA SER A 15 14.44 -13.73 -2.63
C SER A 15 13.01 -14.21 -2.32
N GLY A 16 12.87 -15.29 -1.54
CA GLY A 16 11.57 -15.89 -1.22
C GLY A 16 10.63 -14.97 -0.43
N CYS A 17 11.16 -14.07 0.41
CA CYS A 17 10.33 -13.15 1.20
C CYS A 17 9.68 -12.04 0.37
N ALA A 18 10.19 -11.75 -0.84
CA ALA A 18 9.59 -10.76 -1.74
C ALA A 18 8.37 -11.32 -2.51
N LEU A 19 8.23 -12.65 -2.55
CA LEU A 19 7.12 -13.37 -3.21
C LEU A 19 5.96 -13.68 -2.27
N LEU A 20 6.12 -13.47 -0.96
CA LEU A 20 5.03 -13.61 -0.01
C LEU A 20 4.11 -12.39 -0.16
N PRO A 21 2.79 -12.59 -0.34
CA PRO A 21 1.84 -11.48 -0.35
C PRO A 21 2.02 -10.70 0.96
N ALA A 22 2.13 -9.37 0.88
CA ALA A 22 2.32 -8.59 2.09
C ALA A 22 1.13 -8.80 3.02
N PRO A 23 1.37 -8.84 4.35
CA PRO A 23 0.32 -9.11 5.30
C PRO A 23 -0.75 -8.03 5.23
N VAL A 24 -1.99 -8.44 5.01
CA VAL A 24 -3.17 -7.59 5.17
C VAL A 24 -3.19 -7.07 6.61
N PRO A 25 -3.45 -5.76 6.85
CA PRO A 25 -3.48 -5.22 8.20
C PRO A 25 -4.46 -6.00 9.10
N ASP A 26 -4.06 -6.27 10.33
CA ASP A 26 -4.93 -6.91 11.32
C ASP A 26 -6.24 -6.12 11.47
N ARG A 27 -7.36 -6.85 11.50
CA ARG A 27 -8.74 -6.31 11.57
C ARG A 27 -9.19 -5.47 10.37
N ALA A 28 -8.58 -5.70 9.20
CA ALA A 28 -9.16 -5.25 7.95
C ALA A 28 -10.42 -6.07 7.61
N TYR A 29 -11.47 -5.41 7.14
CA TYR A 29 -12.71 -6.04 6.69
C TYR A 29 -13.30 -5.29 5.50
N PHE A 30 -14.08 -5.99 4.67
CA PHE A 30 -14.86 -5.34 3.62
C PHE A 30 -16.15 -4.77 4.23
N PRO A 31 -16.39 -3.45 4.11
CA PRO A 31 -17.59 -2.85 4.69
C PRO A 31 -18.87 -3.23 3.95
N ASP A 32 -19.99 -3.17 4.65
CA ASP A 32 -21.31 -3.30 4.01
C ASP A 32 -21.53 -2.13 3.04
N SER A 33 -21.88 -2.45 1.79
CA SER A 33 -22.18 -1.48 0.74
C SER A 33 -23.45 -0.66 1.03
N LYS A 34 -24.29 -1.11 1.96
CA LYS A 34 -25.49 -0.39 2.38
C LYS A 34 -25.22 0.67 3.45
N ASP A 35 -24.09 0.61 4.17
CA ASP A 35 -23.73 1.60 5.18
C ASP A 35 -23.52 2.99 4.52
N PRO A 36 -24.19 4.06 4.99
CA PRO A 36 -24.01 5.42 4.49
C PRO A 36 -22.55 5.91 4.51
N ARG A 37 -21.76 5.47 5.51
CA ARG A 37 -20.34 5.85 5.63
C ARG A 37 -19.51 5.22 4.52
N THR A 38 -19.77 3.96 4.19
CA THR A 38 -19.15 3.26 3.05
C THR A 38 -19.45 3.96 1.74
N LYS A 39 -20.71 4.38 1.54
CA LYS A 39 -21.10 5.14 0.33
C LYS A 39 -20.39 6.48 0.25
N CYS A 40 -20.30 7.21 1.37
CA CYS A 40 -19.58 8.47 1.43
C CYS A 40 -18.10 8.30 1.07
N LEU A 41 -17.41 7.33 1.69
CA LEU A 41 -16.01 7.03 1.39
C LEU A 41 -15.80 6.62 -0.07
N SER A 42 -16.67 5.76 -0.60
CA SER A 42 -16.63 5.35 -2.01
C SER A 42 -16.77 6.54 -2.97
N GLN A 43 -17.72 7.44 -2.70
CA GLN A 43 -17.94 8.64 -3.51
C GLN A 43 -16.77 9.62 -3.41
N THR A 44 -16.22 9.81 -2.21
CA THR A 44 -15.05 10.66 -2.01
C THR A 44 -13.81 10.10 -2.72
N LEU A 45 -13.56 8.80 -2.61
CA LEU A 45 -12.46 8.13 -3.32
C LEU A 45 -12.61 8.27 -4.83
N TYR A 46 -13.81 8.01 -5.35
CA TYR A 46 -14.13 8.19 -6.77
C TYR A 46 -13.85 9.64 -7.22
N ARG A 47 -14.36 10.64 -6.50
CA ARG A 47 -14.15 12.06 -6.80
C ARG A 47 -12.68 12.44 -6.77
N ALA A 48 -11.94 11.95 -5.78
CA ALA A 48 -10.51 12.22 -5.62
C ALA A 48 -9.70 11.63 -6.79
N ALA A 49 -9.99 10.39 -7.20
CA ALA A 49 -9.35 9.75 -8.35
C ALA A 49 -9.59 10.53 -9.65
N VAL A 50 -10.85 10.88 -9.92
CA VAL A 50 -11.23 11.68 -11.10
C VAL A 50 -10.54 13.05 -11.08
N ALA A 51 -10.49 13.71 -9.92
CA ALA A 51 -9.82 15.00 -9.77
C ALA A 51 -8.30 14.91 -9.99
N ALA A 52 -7.69 13.77 -9.65
CA ALA A 52 -6.29 13.48 -9.92
C ALA A 52 -6.02 13.08 -11.39
N GLY A 53 -7.07 12.88 -12.19
CA GLY A 53 -6.96 12.44 -13.58
C GLY A 53 -6.62 10.96 -13.75
N ASP A 54 -6.86 10.14 -12.71
CA ASP A 54 -6.64 8.69 -12.75
C ASP A 54 -7.96 7.93 -12.97
N ASP A 55 -7.88 6.63 -13.26
CA ASP A 55 -9.07 5.77 -13.44
C ASP A 55 -9.61 5.27 -12.09
N PRO A 56 -10.78 5.76 -11.64
CA PRO A 56 -11.39 5.34 -10.39
C PRO A 56 -11.77 3.85 -10.35
N ALA A 57 -11.90 3.18 -11.51
CA ALA A 57 -12.23 1.76 -11.57
C ALA A 57 -11.11 0.85 -11.05
N HIS A 58 -9.87 1.35 -11.02
CA HIS A 58 -8.73 0.64 -10.45
C HIS A 58 -8.67 0.73 -8.92
N TYR A 59 -9.46 1.62 -8.31
CA TYR A 59 -9.39 1.84 -6.87
C TYR A 59 -10.45 1.05 -6.12
N SER A 60 -10.02 0.43 -5.03
CA SER A 60 -10.90 -0.23 -4.08
C SER A 60 -10.49 0.13 -2.66
N PHE A 61 -11.37 -0.11 -1.69
CA PHE A 61 -11.00 0.10 -0.30
C PHE A 61 -11.56 -0.96 0.64
N ALA A 62 -10.85 -1.17 1.74
CA ALA A 62 -11.28 -1.94 2.89
C ALA A 62 -11.29 -1.07 4.14
N MET A 63 -12.03 -1.50 5.16
CA MET A 63 -12.13 -0.81 6.44
C MET A 63 -11.22 -1.42 7.49
N LEU A 64 -10.68 -0.60 8.39
CA LEU A 64 -9.95 -1.02 9.59
C LEU A 64 -10.81 -0.77 10.82
N GLN A 65 -11.02 -1.83 11.61
CA GLN A 65 -11.81 -1.74 12.85
C GLN A 65 -11.02 -1.04 13.96
N THR A 66 -11.07 0.30 13.96
CA THR A 66 -10.38 1.16 14.93
C THR A 66 -10.98 2.56 14.96
N SER A 67 -11.03 3.17 16.15
CA SER A 67 -11.46 4.55 16.34
C SER A 67 -10.37 5.58 16.02
N LYS A 68 -9.13 5.15 15.75
CA LYS A 68 -8.05 6.05 15.32
C LYS A 68 -8.34 6.54 13.91
N VAL A 69 -8.07 7.81 13.63
CA VAL A 69 -8.18 8.38 12.27
C VAL A 69 -6.97 7.97 11.45
N VAL A 70 -7.15 7.00 10.56
CA VAL A 70 -6.11 6.44 9.70
C VAL A 70 -6.62 6.24 8.28
N ALA A 71 -5.82 6.66 7.31
CA ALA A 71 -5.94 6.29 5.91
C ALA A 71 -4.57 5.82 5.45
N VAL A 72 -4.48 4.69 4.76
CA VAL A 72 -3.25 4.22 4.14
C VAL A 72 -3.56 3.66 2.77
N THR A 73 -2.67 3.89 1.81
CA THR A 73 -2.71 3.20 0.52
C THR A 73 -1.74 2.04 0.51
N TYR A 74 -2.17 0.92 -0.04
CA TYR A 74 -1.36 -0.24 -0.34
C TYR A 74 -1.15 -0.36 -1.85
N GLU A 75 -0.12 -1.10 -2.26
CA GLU A 75 0.17 -1.32 -3.70
C GLU A 75 -1.09 -1.77 -4.45
N GLU A 76 -1.20 -1.36 -5.72
CA GLU A 76 -2.27 -1.72 -6.65
C GLU A 76 -3.64 -1.06 -6.37
N GLY A 77 -3.65 0.19 -5.90
CA GLY A 77 -4.91 0.95 -5.78
C GLY A 77 -5.85 0.48 -4.68
N ILE A 78 -5.36 -0.26 -3.69
CA ILE A 78 -6.14 -0.70 -2.52
C ILE A 78 -5.93 0.28 -1.36
N PHE A 79 -7.00 0.93 -0.92
CA PHE A 79 -6.99 1.85 0.20
C PHE A 79 -7.54 1.19 1.47
N TYR A 80 -6.96 1.51 2.62
CA TYR A 80 -7.50 1.11 3.91
C TYR A 80 -7.90 2.35 4.71
N PHE A 81 -9.17 2.42 5.07
CA PHE A 81 -9.74 3.51 5.84
C PHE A 81 -10.22 3.01 7.21
N SER A 82 -9.88 3.72 8.28
CA SER A 82 -10.40 3.37 9.61
C SER A 82 -11.85 3.78 9.82
N GLU A 83 -12.58 3.09 10.69
CA GLU A 83 -13.88 3.56 11.19
C GLU A 83 -13.80 4.97 11.79
N GLY A 84 -12.73 5.27 12.54
CA GLY A 84 -12.50 6.60 13.10
C GLY A 84 -12.39 7.71 12.05
N LEU A 85 -11.86 7.41 10.85
CA LEU A 85 -11.86 8.32 9.70
C LEU A 85 -13.28 8.50 9.13
N ALA A 86 -14.01 7.40 8.99
CA ALA A 86 -15.37 7.41 8.44
C ALA A 86 -16.35 8.23 9.29
N ASP A 87 -16.08 8.36 10.59
CA ASP A 87 -16.87 9.15 11.53
C ASP A 87 -16.45 10.64 11.57
N GLN A 88 -15.44 11.07 10.81
CA GLN A 88 -15.02 12.47 10.74
C GLN A 88 -15.96 13.32 9.89
N SER A 89 -15.79 14.65 9.98
CA SER A 89 -16.52 15.57 9.10
C SER A 89 -16.13 15.36 7.64
N PRO A 90 -17.05 15.63 6.68
CA PRO A 90 -16.80 15.41 5.25
C PRO A 90 -15.53 16.11 4.73
N ALA A 91 -15.21 17.29 5.25
CA ALA A 91 -14.00 18.02 4.86
C ALA A 91 -12.70 17.29 5.25
N HIS A 92 -12.66 16.66 6.44
CA HIS A 92 -11.50 15.88 6.86
C HIS A 92 -11.38 14.57 6.06
N VAL A 93 -12.51 13.93 5.78
CA VAL A 93 -12.56 12.72 4.93
C VAL A 93 -12.03 13.06 3.53
N ASP A 94 -12.56 14.10 2.88
CA ASP A 94 -12.12 14.55 1.57
C ASP A 94 -10.61 14.86 1.55
N ALA A 95 -10.09 15.57 2.57
CA ALA A 95 -8.67 15.91 2.65
C ALA A 95 -7.76 14.68 2.77
N LEU A 96 -8.10 13.73 3.67
CA LEU A 96 -7.29 12.54 3.91
C LEU A 96 -7.35 11.55 2.74
N VAL A 97 -8.52 11.38 2.13
CA VAL A 97 -8.66 10.52 0.94
C VAL A 97 -7.92 11.13 -0.24
N ALA A 98 -8.06 12.44 -0.50
CA ALA A 98 -7.32 13.11 -1.57
C ALA A 98 -5.79 13.03 -1.36
N HIS A 99 -5.33 13.18 -0.11
CA HIS A 99 -3.92 13.00 0.23
C HIS A 99 -3.41 11.59 -0.12
N GLN A 100 -4.19 10.56 0.18
CA GLN A 100 -3.81 9.18 -0.13
C GLN A 100 -3.88 8.85 -1.62
N VAL A 101 -4.87 9.37 -2.35
CA VAL A 101 -4.92 9.27 -3.82
C VAL A 101 -3.70 9.93 -4.45
N ALA A 102 -3.30 11.11 -3.97
CA ALA A 102 -2.08 11.76 -4.44
C ALA A 102 -0.83 10.90 -4.15
N HIS A 103 -0.76 10.23 -2.99
CA HIS A 103 0.33 9.32 -2.69
C HIS A 103 0.42 8.11 -3.64
N GLU A 104 -0.73 7.59 -4.06
CA GLU A 104 -0.83 6.49 -5.03
C GLU A 104 -0.42 6.95 -6.43
N VAL A 105 -1.02 8.02 -6.93
CA VAL A 105 -0.73 8.58 -8.27
C VAL A 105 0.73 8.97 -8.41
N LEU A 106 1.34 9.53 -7.35
CA LEU A 106 2.76 9.90 -7.35
C LEU A 106 3.70 8.67 -7.19
N GLY A 107 3.14 7.49 -6.95
CA GLY A 107 3.84 6.21 -6.89
C GLY A 107 4.80 6.08 -5.71
N HIS A 108 4.52 6.76 -4.59
CA HIS A 108 5.47 6.85 -3.48
C HIS A 108 5.72 5.50 -2.77
N VAL A 109 4.75 4.58 -2.76
CA VAL A 109 4.88 3.26 -2.11
C VAL A 109 5.78 2.33 -2.93
N GLY A 110 5.50 2.20 -4.25
CA GLY A 110 6.33 1.41 -5.15
C GLY A 110 7.76 1.94 -5.27
N LYS A 111 7.96 3.26 -5.36
CA LYS A 111 9.29 3.88 -5.42
C LYS A 111 10.12 3.61 -4.16
N ARG A 112 9.51 3.65 -2.96
CA ARG A 112 10.21 3.33 -1.70
C ARG A 112 10.66 1.88 -1.64
N ARG A 113 9.80 0.94 -2.08
CA ARG A 113 10.13 -0.49 -2.10
C ARG A 113 11.23 -0.80 -3.12
N VAL A 114 11.16 -0.23 -4.33
CA VAL A 114 12.19 -0.38 -5.36
C VAL A 114 13.53 0.21 -4.90
N LEU A 115 13.53 1.38 -4.27
CA LEU A 115 14.74 1.97 -3.69
C LEU A 115 15.30 1.10 -2.55
N SER A 116 14.45 0.61 -1.64
CA SER A 116 14.88 -0.27 -0.54
C SER A 116 15.44 -1.61 -1.03
N LEU A 117 14.82 -2.22 -2.04
CA LEU A 117 15.29 -3.45 -2.67
C LEU A 117 16.59 -3.20 -3.44
N GLY A 118 16.71 -2.08 -4.14
CA GLY A 118 17.94 -1.68 -4.84
C GLY A 118 19.12 -1.44 -3.89
N VAL A 119 18.90 -0.75 -2.77
CA VAL A 119 19.92 -0.53 -1.74
C VAL A 119 20.33 -1.85 -1.09
N SER A 120 19.37 -2.68 -0.69
CA SER A 120 19.67 -3.98 -0.05
C SER A 120 20.40 -4.93 -0.99
N GLY A 121 20.01 -4.98 -2.27
CA GLY A 121 20.71 -5.72 -3.31
C GLY A 121 22.13 -5.18 -3.55
N GLY A 122 22.31 -3.87 -3.60
CA GLY A 122 23.62 -3.22 -3.77
C GLY A 122 24.61 -3.55 -2.65
N PHE A 123 24.19 -3.46 -1.38
CA PHE A 123 25.05 -3.80 -0.25
C PHE A 123 25.37 -5.30 -0.17
N THR A 124 24.45 -6.18 -0.56
CA THR A 124 24.69 -7.63 -0.62
C THR A 124 25.77 -7.97 -1.66
N VAL A 125 25.75 -7.29 -2.83
CA VAL A 125 26.77 -7.49 -3.86
C VAL A 125 28.13 -6.95 -3.42
N ILE A 126 28.19 -5.77 -2.80
CA ILE A 126 29.44 -5.15 -2.36
C ILE A 126 30.10 -5.97 -1.24
N GLY A 127 29.33 -6.44 -0.25
CA GLY A 127 29.85 -7.27 0.84
C GLY A 127 30.35 -8.66 0.41
N PHE A 128 30.04 -9.10 -0.81
CA PHE A 128 30.57 -10.34 -1.39
C PHE A 128 31.89 -10.12 -2.15
N VAL A 129 32.13 -8.91 -2.67
CA VAL A 129 33.34 -8.55 -3.43
C VAL A 129 34.44 -7.99 -2.51
N VAL A 130 34.04 -7.29 -1.44
CA VAL A 130 34.94 -6.80 -0.39
C VAL A 130 34.38 -7.26 0.95
N PRO A 131 34.86 -8.37 1.53
CA PRO A 131 34.42 -8.84 2.84
C PRO A 131 34.87 -7.92 3.98
#